data_AF-A0A1G4U0X1-F1
#
_entry.id   AF-A0A1G4U0X1-F1
#
_cell.length_a   1.000
_cell.length_b   1.000
_cell.length_c   1.000
_cell.angle_alpha   90.00
_cell.angle_beta   90.00
_cell.angle_gamma   90.00
#
_symmetry.space_group_name_H-M   'P 1'
#
loop_
_entity.id
_entity.type
_entity.pdbx_description
1 polymer ?
#
loop_
_entity_poly.entity_id
_entity_poly.type
_entity_poly.pdbx_seq_one_letter_code
_entity_poly.pdbx_strand_id
1 'polypeptide(L)'
;MPLIYLKNKNNGITYVYESENYWDKAKKQSRSRRTCIGKLDSQTGELIPSKRLTTSHRPAKPGPVPVTETKRLYAGATYLLDAIGEKLGIAADLKQCFPEQYKLLLSIAYFLILEDPNPLIRFSKWAITHQHPYGKDIPSQRSSDFFASIPEEARERFFRLQGRRRAEKEYWAYDTTTLSSYSECLKQVKYGMNKEHDPLPQMNLALLFGEQSNLPFYYRKLPGNISDVQTVKKLLADMDFFTYKKIKLVMDRGFYSEANINAMYQHHLKFLIGVKVTLKYVQEELESARPQL
;
A
#
# COMPACT_ATOMS: atom_id res chain seq x y z
N MET A 1 -56.84 13.11 0.75
CA MET A 1 -58.18 12.73 1.24
C MET A 1 -58.84 13.97 1.85
N PRO A 2 -60.17 14.12 1.77
CA PRO A 2 -60.85 15.28 2.36
C PRO A 2 -60.80 15.22 3.90
N LEU A 3 -60.41 16.35 4.51
CA LEU A 3 -60.42 16.54 5.96
C LEU A 3 -61.74 17.15 6.40
N ILE A 4 -62.34 16.57 7.44
CA ILE A 4 -63.60 17.02 8.04
C ILE A 4 -63.33 17.48 9.47
N TYR A 5 -63.70 18.73 9.75
CA TYR A 5 -63.57 19.36 11.06
C TYR A 5 -64.92 19.31 11.77
N LEU A 6 -64.97 18.66 12.93
CA LEU A 6 -66.22 18.48 13.67
C LEU A 6 -66.05 18.93 15.12
N LYS A 7 -66.73 20.03 15.46
CA LYS A 7 -66.75 20.56 16.82
C LYS A 7 -67.71 19.74 17.68
N ASN A 8 -67.19 19.10 18.71
CA ASN A 8 -68.01 18.34 19.64
C ASN A 8 -68.74 19.31 20.59
N LYS A 9 -70.08 19.22 20.61
CA LYS A 9 -70.95 20.12 21.37
C LYS A 9 -70.78 20.00 22.89
N ASN A 10 -70.31 18.86 23.39
CA ASN A 10 -70.22 18.59 24.82
C ASN A 10 -68.90 19.06 25.46
N ASN A 11 -67.81 19.08 24.70
CA ASN A 11 -66.48 19.44 25.23
C ASN A 11 -65.83 20.62 24.49
N GLY A 12 -66.49 21.18 23.47
CA GLY A 12 -66.01 22.35 22.72
C GLY A 12 -64.80 22.08 21.82
N ILE A 13 -64.25 20.87 21.81
CA ILE A 13 -63.04 20.51 21.06
C ILE A 13 -63.41 20.21 19.60
N THR A 14 -62.63 20.76 18.67
CA THR A 14 -62.74 20.43 17.25
C THR A 14 -61.86 19.24 16.92
N TYR A 15 -62.49 18.13 16.53
CA TYR A 15 -61.80 16.92 16.07
C TYR A 15 -61.64 16.94 14.56
N VAL A 16 -60.50 16.46 14.08
CA VAL A 16 -60.20 16.36 12.65
C VAL A 16 -60.29 14.90 12.23
N TYR A 17 -61.07 14.67 11.17
CA TYR A 17 -61.30 13.36 10.60
C TYR A 17 -60.83 13.32 9.16
N GLU A 18 -60.16 12.24 8.79
CA GLU A 18 -59.96 11.88 7.39
C GLU A 18 -61.17 11.07 6.92
N SER A 19 -61.73 11.45 5.77
CA SER A 19 -62.93 10.81 5.22
C SER A 19 -62.63 10.07 3.92
N GLU A 20 -62.86 8.77 3.91
CA GLU A 20 -62.79 7.93 2.71
C GLU A 20 -64.19 7.54 2.27
N ASN A 21 -64.50 7.76 0.99
CA ASN A 21 -65.78 7.35 0.42
C ASN A 21 -65.67 5.91 -0.09
N TYR A 22 -66.69 5.10 0.20
CA TYR A 22 -66.81 3.74 -0.30
C TYR A 22 -68.25 3.46 -0.75
N TRP A 23 -68.41 2.58 -1.73
CA TRP A 23 -69.72 2.14 -2.19
C TRP A 23 -70.23 1.00 -1.32
N ASP A 24 -71.35 1.21 -0.62
CA ASP A 24 -72.01 0.17 0.17
C ASP A 24 -72.90 -0.66 -0.77
N LYS A 25 -72.42 -1.86 -1.15
CA LYS A 25 -73.11 -2.77 -2.07
C LYS A 25 -74.46 -3.26 -1.53
N ALA A 26 -74.60 -3.40 -0.22
CA ALA A 26 -75.84 -3.89 0.40
C ALA A 26 -76.91 -2.79 0.41
N LYS A 27 -76.51 -1.55 0.69
CA LYS A 27 -77.42 -0.39 0.76
C LYS A 27 -77.54 0.38 -0.56
N LYS A 28 -76.81 -0.05 -1.60
CA LYS A 28 -76.74 0.56 -2.94
C LYS A 28 -76.59 2.09 -2.92
N GLN A 29 -75.75 2.60 -2.02
CA GLN A 29 -75.48 4.03 -1.88
C GLN A 29 -74.01 4.29 -1.51
N SER A 30 -73.52 5.48 -1.86
CA SER A 30 -72.20 5.94 -1.44
C SER A 30 -72.21 6.28 0.06
N ARG A 31 -71.21 5.80 0.80
CA ARG A 31 -71.02 6.11 2.23
C ARG A 31 -69.59 6.57 2.48
N SER A 32 -69.39 7.27 3.60
CA SER A 32 -68.06 7.68 4.05
C SER A 32 -67.68 6.97 5.33
N ARG A 33 -66.44 6.49 5.39
CA ARG A 33 -65.78 6.07 6.63
C ARG A 33 -64.91 7.22 7.10
N ARG A 34 -65.10 7.65 8.36
CA ARG A 34 -64.34 8.74 8.97
C ARG A 34 -63.39 8.17 10.02
N THR A 35 -62.11 8.49 9.88
CA THR A 35 -61.06 8.11 10.85
C THR A 35 -60.56 9.36 11.55
N CYS A 36 -60.65 9.40 12.89
CA CYS A 36 -60.18 10.55 13.66
C CYS A 36 -58.64 10.59 13.65
N ILE A 37 -58.08 11.60 13.00
CA ILE A 37 -56.62 11.76 12.88
C ILE A 37 -56.04 12.65 13.98
N GLY A 38 -56.86 13.44 14.65
CA GLY A 38 -56.41 14.30 15.75
C GLY A 38 -57.47 15.29 16.23
N LYS A 39 -57.04 16.25 17.04
CA LYS A 39 -57.83 17.40 17.49
C LYS A 39 -57.09 18.69 17.18
N LEU A 40 -57.82 19.77 16.93
CA LEU A 40 -57.22 21.09 16.80
C LEU A 40 -56.90 21.68 18.17
N ASP A 41 -55.76 22.33 18.28
CA ASP A 41 -55.44 23.19 19.40
C ASP A 41 -56.32 24.46 19.34
N SER A 42 -56.96 24.79 20.46
CA SER A 42 -57.83 25.96 20.59
C SER A 42 -57.10 27.30 20.53
N GLN A 43 -55.79 27.34 20.78
CA GLN A 43 -54.99 28.56 20.80
C GLN A 43 -54.18 28.76 19.52
N THR A 44 -53.62 27.69 18.96
CA THR A 44 -52.71 27.77 17.79
C THR A 44 -53.38 27.38 16.48
N GLY A 45 -54.52 26.68 16.52
CA GLY A 45 -55.16 26.15 15.31
C GLY A 45 -54.38 25.01 14.66
N GLU A 46 -53.34 24.48 15.32
CA GLU A 46 -52.54 23.37 14.81
C GLU A 46 -53.20 22.02 15.12
N LEU A 47 -52.97 21.04 14.23
CA LEU A 47 -53.47 19.67 14.40
C LEU A 47 -52.61 18.90 15.41
N ILE A 48 -53.19 18.55 16.55
CA ILE A 48 -52.61 17.63 17.53
C ILE A 48 -52.99 16.18 17.13
N PRO A 49 -52.03 15.35 16.65
CA PRO A 49 -52.32 14.00 16.18
C PRO A 49 -52.84 13.08 17.30
N SER A 50 -53.72 12.15 16.95
CA SER A 50 -54.23 11.16 17.90
C SER A 50 -53.11 10.24 18.40
N LYS A 51 -53.12 9.93 19.71
CA LYS A 51 -52.16 8.98 20.32
C LYS A 51 -52.17 7.58 19.68
N ARG A 52 -53.25 7.22 18.98
CA ARG A 52 -53.37 5.94 18.24
C ARG A 52 -52.61 5.92 16.91
N LEU A 53 -52.32 7.09 16.32
CA LEU A 53 -51.53 7.25 15.11
C LEU A 53 -50.04 7.46 15.39
N THR A 54 -49.68 7.74 16.65
CA THR A 54 -48.29 7.91 17.11
C THR A 54 -47.71 6.63 17.72
N THR A 55 -48.31 5.45 17.46
CA THR A 55 -47.62 4.18 17.68
C THR A 55 -46.40 4.15 16.78
N SER A 56 -45.27 4.45 17.41
CA SER A 56 -43.91 4.45 16.90
C SER A 56 -43.74 3.51 15.71
N HIS A 57 -43.55 4.08 14.52
CA HIS A 57 -42.66 3.48 13.54
C HIS A 57 -41.27 3.45 14.18
N ARG A 58 -41.01 2.44 15.03
CA ARG A 58 -39.64 2.05 15.33
C ARG A 58 -39.02 1.78 13.96
N PRO A 59 -37.91 2.43 13.58
CA PRO A 59 -37.24 2.06 12.34
C PRO A 59 -36.99 0.57 12.44
N ALA A 60 -37.55 -0.19 11.51
CA ALA A 60 -37.28 -1.62 11.41
C ALA A 60 -35.76 -1.73 11.41
N LYS A 61 -35.18 -2.46 12.39
CA LYS A 61 -33.74 -2.75 12.36
C LYS A 61 -33.46 -3.24 10.94
N PRO A 62 -32.57 -2.58 10.17
CA PRO A 62 -32.31 -3.02 8.82
C PRO A 62 -31.97 -4.50 8.93
N GLY A 63 -32.75 -5.34 8.26
CA GLY A 63 -32.46 -6.76 8.17
C GLY A 63 -31.02 -6.94 7.65
N PRO A 64 -30.42 -8.12 7.86
CA PRO A 64 -29.10 -8.38 7.28
C PRO A 64 -29.09 -7.97 5.81
N VAL A 65 -28.10 -7.14 5.44
CA VAL A 65 -27.96 -6.62 4.08
C VAL A 65 -28.00 -7.82 3.13
N PRO A 66 -28.87 -7.83 2.11
CA PRO A 66 -28.95 -8.95 1.18
C PRO A 66 -27.57 -9.25 0.63
N VAL A 67 -27.15 -10.52 0.66
CA VAL A 67 -25.96 -10.95 -0.07
C VAL A 67 -26.27 -10.78 -1.55
N THR A 68 -25.76 -9.71 -2.15
CA THR A 68 -26.02 -9.36 -3.55
C THR A 68 -25.13 -10.11 -4.52
N GLU A 69 -24.03 -10.69 -4.05
CA GLU A 69 -23.03 -11.32 -4.90
C GLU A 69 -22.30 -12.43 -4.14
N THR A 70 -22.11 -13.57 -4.78
CA THR A 70 -21.25 -14.67 -4.28
C THR A 70 -20.08 -14.83 -5.23
N LYS A 71 -18.86 -14.72 -4.72
CA LYS A 71 -17.63 -14.88 -5.49
C LYS A 71 -16.77 -16.00 -4.90
N ARG A 72 -16.16 -16.78 -5.79
CA ARG A 72 -15.09 -17.72 -5.44
C ARG A 72 -13.77 -17.07 -5.81
N LEU A 73 -12.94 -16.79 -4.81
CA LEU A 73 -11.64 -16.14 -5.00
C LEU A 73 -10.52 -17.02 -4.42
N TYR A 74 -9.35 -16.95 -5.04
CA TYR A 74 -8.11 -17.48 -4.50
C TYR A 74 -7.57 -16.50 -3.45
N ALA A 75 -7.49 -16.94 -2.20
CA ALA A 75 -7.02 -16.12 -1.08
C ALA A 75 -5.81 -16.71 -0.35
N GLY A 76 -5.48 -17.99 -0.57
CA GLY A 76 -4.42 -18.66 0.20
C GLY A 76 -3.06 -17.98 0.07
N ALA A 77 -2.62 -17.72 -1.16
CA ALA A 77 -1.34 -17.08 -1.42
C ALA A 77 -1.30 -15.63 -0.93
N THR A 78 -2.36 -14.86 -1.17
CA THR A 78 -2.41 -13.45 -0.76
C THR A 78 -2.52 -13.28 0.75
N TYR A 79 -3.17 -14.21 1.45
CA TYR A 79 -3.19 -14.25 2.91
C TYR A 79 -1.80 -14.55 3.50
N LEU A 80 -1.03 -15.45 2.87
CA LEU A 80 0.37 -15.68 3.25
C LEU A 80 1.20 -14.40 3.06
N LEU A 81 1.01 -13.69 1.95
CA LEU A 81 1.71 -12.43 1.69
C LEU A 81 1.31 -11.33 2.69
N ASP A 82 0.05 -11.27 3.11
CA ASP A 82 -0.40 -10.39 4.19
C ASP A 82 0.34 -10.70 5.49
N ALA A 83 0.39 -11.97 5.89
CA ALA A 83 1.10 -12.40 7.10
C ALA A 83 2.61 -12.09 7.05
N ILE A 84 3.25 -12.25 5.89
CA ILE A 84 4.65 -11.86 5.68
C ILE A 84 4.80 -10.33 5.81
N GLY A 85 3.93 -9.56 5.15
CA GLY A 85 3.95 -8.11 5.18
C GLY A 85 3.77 -7.53 6.58
N GLU A 86 2.89 -8.13 7.38
CA GLU A 86 2.67 -7.79 8.78
C GLU A 86 3.87 -8.17 9.65
N LYS A 87 4.35 -9.42 9.56
CA LYS A 87 5.49 -9.93 10.34
C LYS A 87 6.77 -9.12 10.10
N LEU A 88 7.01 -8.71 8.85
CA LEU A 88 8.18 -7.92 8.48
C LEU A 88 8.00 -6.41 8.68
N GLY A 89 6.79 -5.97 9.05
CA GLY A 89 6.43 -4.55 9.23
C GLY A 89 6.36 -3.77 7.92
N ILE A 90 6.35 -4.43 6.77
CA ILE A 90 6.27 -3.80 5.43
C ILE A 90 4.91 -3.11 5.27
N ALA A 91 3.83 -3.79 5.65
CA ALA A 91 2.47 -3.25 5.50
C ALA A 91 2.26 -1.98 6.34
N ALA A 92 2.79 -1.97 7.57
CA ALA A 92 2.73 -0.82 8.46
C ALA A 92 3.55 0.37 7.93
N ASP A 93 4.78 0.11 7.46
CA ASP A 93 5.65 1.14 6.90
C ASP A 93 5.06 1.72 5.59
N LEU A 94 4.51 0.87 4.72
CA LEU A 94 3.80 1.32 3.52
C LEU A 94 2.58 2.17 3.88
N LYS A 95 1.79 1.77 4.87
CA LYS A 95 0.64 2.57 5.34
C LYS A 95 1.07 3.92 5.91
N GLN A 96 2.21 3.98 6.60
CA GLN A 96 2.73 5.24 7.13
C GLN A 96 3.25 6.18 6.03
N CYS A 97 3.89 5.64 4.99
CA CYS A 97 4.45 6.42 3.89
C CYS A 97 3.42 6.77 2.79
N PHE A 98 2.44 5.89 2.56
CA PHE A 98 1.45 5.98 1.49
C PHE A 98 0.04 5.70 2.04
N PRO A 99 -0.49 6.52 2.97
CA PRO A 99 -1.71 6.20 3.72
C PRO A 99 -2.94 5.94 2.85
N GLU A 100 -3.05 6.62 1.72
CA GLU A 100 -4.17 6.47 0.78
C GLU A 100 -3.93 5.35 -0.26
N GLN A 101 -2.67 4.96 -0.49
CA GLN A 101 -2.28 4.15 -1.63
C GLN A 101 -1.60 2.81 -1.25
N TYR A 102 -1.31 2.56 0.03
CA TYR A 102 -0.57 1.36 0.46
C TYR A 102 -1.24 0.04 0.06
N LYS A 103 -2.59 -0.01 0.07
CA LYS A 103 -3.34 -1.19 -0.38
C LYS A 103 -3.15 -1.46 -1.87
N LEU A 104 -3.05 -0.40 -2.67
CA LEU A 104 -2.76 -0.48 -4.09
C LEU A 104 -1.34 -1.03 -4.31
N LEU A 105 -0.35 -0.48 -3.60
CA LEU A 105 1.04 -0.94 -3.63
C LEU A 105 1.17 -2.42 -3.25
N LEU A 106 0.52 -2.85 -2.17
CA LEU A 106 0.52 -4.25 -1.75
C LEU A 106 -0.12 -5.15 -2.80
N SER A 107 -1.25 -4.74 -3.39
CA SER A 107 -1.91 -5.54 -4.43
C SER A 107 -1.02 -5.71 -5.68
N ILE A 108 -0.36 -4.63 -6.11
CA ILE A 108 0.58 -4.66 -7.23
C ILE A 108 1.77 -5.58 -6.90
N ALA A 109 2.32 -5.47 -5.69
CA ALA A 109 3.42 -6.34 -5.26
C ALA A 109 2.99 -7.82 -5.26
N TYR A 110 1.77 -8.13 -4.79
CA TYR A 110 1.26 -9.51 -4.76
C TYR A 110 1.09 -10.06 -6.17
N PHE A 111 0.54 -9.26 -7.09
CA PHE A 111 0.46 -9.63 -8.50
C PHE A 111 1.86 -9.91 -9.08
N LEU A 112 2.84 -9.03 -8.87
CA LEU A 112 4.20 -9.19 -9.39
C LEU A 112 4.89 -10.44 -8.84
N ILE A 113 4.57 -10.87 -7.61
CA ILE A 113 5.11 -12.09 -7.02
C ILE A 113 4.41 -13.34 -7.58
N LEU A 114 3.09 -13.31 -7.72
CA LEU A 114 2.29 -14.49 -8.06
C LEU A 114 2.17 -14.76 -9.55
N GLU A 115 2.32 -13.73 -10.38
CA GLU A 115 2.15 -13.82 -11.83
C GLU A 115 3.45 -13.54 -12.59
N ASP A 116 4.63 -13.56 -11.95
CA ASP A 116 5.94 -13.41 -12.63
C ASP A 116 6.09 -14.44 -13.79
N PRO A 117 6.43 -14.04 -15.04
CA PRO A 117 6.88 -12.73 -15.54
C PRO A 117 5.82 -11.90 -16.28
N ASN A 118 4.54 -12.03 -15.93
CA ASN A 118 3.46 -11.36 -16.65
C ASN A 118 3.49 -9.83 -16.48
N PRO A 119 3.20 -9.07 -17.55
CA PRO A 119 3.11 -7.61 -17.49
C PRO A 119 1.88 -7.15 -16.68
N LEU A 120 1.98 -5.97 -16.07
CA LEU A 120 0.91 -5.38 -15.24
C LEU A 120 -0.43 -5.17 -15.94
N ILE A 121 -0.46 -5.12 -17.28
CA ILE A 121 -1.72 -5.14 -18.04
C ILE A 121 -2.58 -6.37 -17.74
N ARG A 122 -1.99 -7.46 -17.23
CA ARG A 122 -2.70 -8.68 -16.79
C ARG A 122 -3.26 -8.59 -15.38
N PHE A 123 -3.00 -7.51 -14.64
CA PHE A 123 -3.53 -7.31 -13.28
C PHE A 123 -5.06 -7.47 -13.24
N SER A 124 -5.78 -6.89 -14.21
CA SER A 124 -7.25 -6.97 -14.26
C SER A 124 -7.77 -8.40 -14.34
N LYS A 125 -7.08 -9.28 -15.07
CA LYS A 125 -7.44 -10.69 -15.15
C LYS A 125 -7.19 -11.41 -13.81
N TRP A 126 -6.05 -11.11 -13.18
CA TRP A 126 -5.69 -11.68 -11.89
C TRP A 126 -6.64 -11.23 -10.75
N ALA A 127 -7.00 -9.95 -10.72
CA ALA A 127 -7.86 -9.36 -9.69
C ALA A 127 -9.29 -9.92 -9.68
N ILE A 128 -9.79 -10.44 -10.81
CA ILE A 128 -11.10 -11.10 -10.89
C ILE A 128 -11.12 -12.41 -10.09
N THR A 129 -10.00 -13.13 -10.06
CA THR A 129 -9.92 -14.47 -9.48
C THR A 129 -9.28 -14.49 -8.10
N HIS A 130 -8.63 -13.41 -7.65
CA HIS A 130 -7.87 -13.36 -6.41
C HIS A 130 -8.42 -12.33 -5.41
N GLN A 131 -8.34 -12.67 -4.12
CA GLN A 131 -8.52 -11.69 -3.06
C GLN A 131 -7.21 -10.92 -2.87
N HIS A 132 -7.26 -9.58 -2.84
CA HIS A 132 -6.07 -8.74 -2.65
C HIS A 132 -6.40 -7.44 -1.89
N PRO A 133 -5.40 -6.76 -1.29
CA PRO A 133 -5.66 -5.67 -0.32
C PRO A 133 -6.46 -4.48 -0.85
N TYR A 134 -6.32 -4.11 -2.12
CA TYR A 134 -7.06 -3.02 -2.76
C TYR A 134 -8.50 -3.40 -3.11
N GLY A 135 -8.76 -4.69 -3.37
CA GLY A 135 -10.09 -5.26 -3.64
C GLY A 135 -10.80 -4.73 -4.89
N LYS A 136 -10.10 -4.00 -5.76
CA LYS A 136 -10.61 -3.44 -7.01
C LYS A 136 -9.58 -3.63 -8.13
N ASP A 137 -10.05 -3.56 -9.37
CA ASP A 137 -9.17 -3.58 -10.53
C ASP A 137 -8.22 -2.37 -10.57
N ILE A 138 -7.02 -2.59 -11.12
CA ILE A 138 -5.99 -1.59 -11.41
C ILE A 138 -5.62 -1.70 -12.89
N PRO A 139 -6.35 -1.01 -13.78
CA PRO A 139 -6.07 -1.03 -15.21
C PRO A 139 -4.68 -0.51 -15.56
N SER A 140 -4.11 -0.98 -16.69
CA SER A 140 -2.75 -0.63 -17.12
C SER A 140 -2.50 0.89 -17.18
N GLN A 141 -3.41 1.69 -17.75
CA GLN A 141 -3.26 3.16 -17.80
C GLN A 141 -3.06 3.74 -16.40
N ARG A 142 -3.94 3.32 -15.47
CA ARG A 142 -3.89 3.80 -14.09
C ARG A 142 -2.64 3.32 -13.35
N SER A 143 -2.09 2.16 -13.70
CA SER A 143 -0.84 1.68 -13.10
C SER A 143 0.38 2.53 -13.49
N SER A 144 0.44 2.99 -14.74
CA SER A 144 1.51 3.88 -15.20
C SER A 144 1.44 5.24 -14.52
N ASP A 145 0.25 5.86 -14.51
CA ASP A 145 0.01 7.13 -13.80
C ASP A 145 0.31 6.99 -12.31
N PHE A 146 -0.07 5.83 -11.74
CA PHE A 146 0.22 5.53 -10.35
C PHE A 146 1.73 5.50 -10.06
N PHE A 147 2.53 4.75 -10.82
CA PHE A 147 3.99 4.74 -10.59
C PHE A 147 4.64 6.11 -10.78
N ALA A 148 4.16 6.89 -11.75
CA ALA A 148 4.61 8.27 -11.95
C ALA A 148 4.25 9.18 -10.76
N SER A 149 3.16 8.88 -10.06
CA SER A 149 2.71 9.67 -8.90
C SER A 149 3.46 9.38 -7.60
N ILE A 150 4.25 8.29 -7.52
CA ILE A 150 4.98 7.92 -6.29
C ILE A 150 6.07 8.97 -6.02
N PRO A 151 5.96 9.78 -4.95
CA PRO A 151 6.97 10.79 -4.67
C PRO A 151 8.24 10.14 -4.12
N GLU A 152 9.39 10.70 -4.50
CA GLU A 152 10.71 10.24 -4.06
C GLU A 152 10.85 10.29 -2.54
N GLU A 153 10.39 11.38 -1.92
CA GLU A 153 10.42 11.56 -0.47
C GLU A 153 9.70 10.42 0.29
N ALA A 154 8.53 9.98 -0.18
CA ALA A 154 7.80 8.90 0.48
C ALA A 154 8.51 7.55 0.35
N ARG A 155 9.15 7.30 -0.80
CA ARG A 155 9.99 6.12 -1.02
C ARG A 155 11.21 6.14 -0.09
N GLU A 156 11.88 7.28 0.03
CA GLU A 156 13.01 7.45 0.94
C GLU A 156 12.61 7.33 2.41
N ARG A 157 11.43 7.83 2.78
CA ARG A 157 10.85 7.63 4.11
C ARG A 157 10.63 6.14 4.39
N PHE A 158 10.12 5.37 3.42
CA PHE A 158 9.96 3.93 3.55
C PHE A 158 11.32 3.23 3.79
N PHE A 159 12.36 3.59 3.02
CA PHE A 159 13.71 3.09 3.23
C PHE A 159 14.27 3.46 4.61
N ARG A 160 13.98 4.67 5.12
CA ARG A 160 14.38 5.07 6.47
C ARG A 160 13.73 4.22 7.56
N LEU A 161 12.43 3.93 7.45
CA LEU A 161 11.74 3.08 8.43
C LEU A 161 12.34 1.66 8.45
N GLN A 162 12.55 1.10 7.26
CA GLN A 162 13.13 -0.23 7.11
C GLN A 162 14.61 -0.28 7.55
N GLY A 163 15.42 0.71 7.18
CA GLY A 163 16.82 0.82 7.58
C GLY A 163 16.98 0.98 9.09
N ARG A 164 16.18 1.83 9.73
CA ARG A 164 16.22 2.05 11.20
C ARG A 164 15.97 0.76 11.98
N ARG A 165 15.11 -0.14 11.49
CA ARG A 165 14.82 -1.43 12.14
C ARG A 165 16.05 -2.35 12.19
N ARG A 166 17.01 -2.14 11.28
CA ARG A 166 18.19 -2.99 11.03
C ARG A 166 19.51 -2.36 11.46
N ALA A 167 19.64 -1.03 11.38
CA ALA A 167 20.89 -0.28 11.56
C ALA A 167 21.71 -0.65 12.81
N GLU A 168 21.03 -0.92 13.93
CA GLU A 168 21.71 -1.22 15.20
C GLU A 168 21.77 -2.71 15.52
N LYS A 169 21.11 -3.55 14.72
CA LYS A 169 20.91 -4.98 15.02
C LYS A 169 21.81 -5.89 14.22
N GLU A 170 22.18 -5.48 13.01
CA GLU A 170 22.87 -6.34 12.06
C GLU A 170 23.86 -5.55 11.18
N TYR A 171 24.72 -6.29 10.48
CA TYR A 171 25.58 -5.73 9.44
C TYR A 171 24.77 -5.48 8.17
N TRP A 172 25.22 -4.52 7.38
CA TRP A 172 24.60 -4.14 6.11
C TRP A 172 25.46 -4.63 4.96
N ALA A 173 24.98 -5.63 4.26
CA ALA A 173 25.62 -6.09 3.04
C ALA A 173 25.29 -5.13 1.89
N TYR A 174 26.32 -4.61 1.24
CA TYR A 174 26.19 -3.77 0.06
C TYR A 174 26.69 -4.53 -1.17
N ASP A 175 25.82 -4.67 -2.16
CA ASP A 175 26.14 -5.33 -3.42
C ASP A 175 25.46 -4.65 -4.60
N THR A 176 25.97 -4.90 -5.79
CA THR A 176 25.43 -4.43 -7.06
C THR A 176 24.94 -5.62 -7.88
N THR A 177 23.80 -5.47 -8.52
CA THR A 177 23.32 -6.41 -9.54
C THR A 177 23.10 -5.70 -10.86
N THR A 178 23.18 -6.45 -11.96
CA THR A 178 23.07 -5.92 -13.32
C THR A 178 21.75 -6.37 -13.92
N LEU A 179 21.03 -5.42 -14.52
CA LEU A 179 19.79 -5.68 -15.25
C LEU A 179 20.02 -5.34 -16.72
N SER A 180 20.19 -6.36 -17.56
CA SER A 180 20.25 -6.22 -19.02
C SER A 180 18.91 -5.72 -19.57
N SER A 181 18.93 -4.86 -20.58
CA SER A 181 17.69 -4.33 -21.16
C SER A 181 17.88 -3.92 -22.62
N TYR A 182 16.89 -4.23 -23.46
CA TYR A 182 16.81 -3.75 -24.85
C TYR A 182 16.16 -2.35 -24.96
N SER A 183 15.88 -1.68 -23.84
CA SER A 183 15.16 -0.41 -23.87
C SER A 183 16.01 0.72 -24.44
N GLU A 184 15.52 1.35 -25.51
CA GLU A 184 16.11 2.56 -26.09
C GLU A 184 15.68 3.85 -25.37
N CYS A 185 14.64 3.78 -24.55
CA CYS A 185 14.06 4.94 -23.85
C CYS A 185 14.74 5.26 -22.51
N LEU A 186 15.50 4.31 -21.94
CA LEU A 186 16.11 4.44 -20.62
C LEU A 186 17.56 4.92 -20.73
N LYS A 187 17.80 6.20 -20.43
CA LYS A 187 19.15 6.81 -20.50
C LYS A 187 20.20 6.15 -19.59
N GLN A 188 19.76 5.43 -18.55
CA GLN A 188 20.62 4.70 -17.62
C GLN A 188 21.09 3.36 -18.20
N VAL A 189 20.38 2.82 -19.19
CA VAL A 189 20.75 1.58 -19.87
C VAL A 189 21.92 1.89 -20.80
N LYS A 190 23.10 1.38 -20.47
CA LYS A 190 24.37 1.65 -21.14
C LYS A 190 25.23 0.40 -21.17
N TYR A 191 26.09 0.28 -22.18
CA TYR A 191 27.11 -0.76 -22.20
C TYR A 191 28.07 -0.60 -21.03
N GLY A 192 28.33 -1.70 -20.33
CA GLY A 192 29.22 -1.78 -19.19
C GLY A 192 29.82 -3.19 -19.08
N MET A 193 30.56 -3.44 -18.01
CA MET A 193 31.04 -4.79 -17.71
C MET A 193 29.89 -5.57 -17.10
N ASN A 194 29.23 -6.41 -17.90
CA ASN A 194 28.19 -7.31 -17.42
C ASN A 194 28.83 -8.43 -16.58
N LYS A 195 28.32 -8.68 -15.37
CA LYS A 195 28.79 -9.79 -14.51
C LYS A 195 28.61 -11.16 -15.20
N GLU A 196 27.63 -11.27 -16.09
CA GLU A 196 27.31 -12.49 -16.86
C GLU A 196 27.96 -12.52 -18.26
N HIS A 197 28.81 -11.54 -18.59
CA HIS A 197 29.48 -11.40 -19.90
C HIS A 197 28.54 -11.32 -21.12
N ASP A 198 27.27 -11.00 -20.88
CA ASP A 198 26.26 -10.78 -21.91
C ASP A 198 26.51 -9.41 -22.59
N PRO A 199 26.66 -9.35 -23.94
CA PRO A 199 26.97 -8.11 -24.67
C PRO A 199 25.75 -7.20 -24.85
N LEU A 200 24.90 -7.09 -23.83
CA LEU A 200 23.73 -6.22 -23.83
C LEU A 200 23.98 -4.95 -23.02
N PRO A 201 23.34 -3.83 -23.41
CA PRO A 201 23.35 -2.65 -22.57
C PRO A 201 22.54 -2.94 -21.29
N GLN A 202 23.00 -2.36 -20.19
CA GLN A 202 22.56 -2.74 -18.85
C GLN A 202 22.31 -1.52 -17.97
N MET A 203 21.57 -1.70 -16.88
CA MET A 203 21.58 -0.78 -15.74
C MET A 203 22.06 -1.53 -14.51
N ASN A 204 22.74 -0.83 -13.59
CA ASN A 204 23.16 -1.43 -12.34
C ASN A 204 22.18 -1.02 -11.23
N LEU A 205 21.86 -1.97 -10.35
CA LEU A 205 21.07 -1.74 -9.16
C LEU A 205 21.95 -2.03 -7.95
N ALA A 206 22.28 -0.98 -7.19
CA ALA A 206 22.94 -1.13 -5.91
C ALA A 206 21.90 -1.40 -4.83
N LEU A 207 22.17 -2.35 -3.94
CA LEU A 207 21.25 -2.83 -2.92
C LEU A 207 21.92 -2.83 -1.55
N LEU A 208 21.12 -2.52 -0.51
CA LEU A 208 21.50 -2.80 0.87
C LEU A 208 20.58 -3.86 1.46
N PHE A 209 21.20 -4.86 2.07
CA PHE A 209 20.55 -5.95 2.77
C PHE A 209 20.95 -5.98 4.24
N GLY A 210 20.02 -6.42 5.09
CA GLY A 210 20.39 -6.86 6.44
C GLY A 210 21.04 -8.24 6.37
N GLU A 211 22.24 -8.39 6.92
CA GLU A 211 23.02 -9.63 6.86
C GLU A 211 22.34 -10.80 7.58
N GLN A 212 21.64 -10.55 8.69
CA GLN A 212 20.93 -11.60 9.43
C GLN A 212 19.53 -11.82 8.86
N SER A 213 18.84 -10.73 8.53
CA SER A 213 17.47 -10.79 8.02
C SER A 213 17.38 -11.26 6.57
N ASN A 214 18.46 -11.12 5.80
CA ASN A 214 18.50 -11.31 4.34
C ASN A 214 17.47 -10.45 3.58
N LEU A 215 17.03 -9.34 4.17
CA LEU A 215 16.00 -8.50 3.59
C LEU A 215 16.61 -7.26 2.93
N PRO A 216 16.34 -7.00 1.64
CA PRO A 216 16.67 -5.73 1.02
C PRO A 216 15.81 -4.63 1.65
N PHE A 217 16.43 -3.50 1.97
CA PHE A 217 15.71 -2.36 2.56
C PHE A 217 15.97 -1.03 1.85
N TYR A 218 16.96 -0.99 0.97
CA TYR A 218 17.30 0.17 0.16
C TYR A 218 17.84 -0.26 -1.19
N TYR A 219 17.57 0.54 -2.22
CA TYR A 219 18.15 0.36 -3.54
C TYR A 219 18.49 1.70 -4.19
N ARG A 220 19.46 1.67 -5.10
CA ARG A 220 19.80 2.80 -5.97
C ARG A 220 20.01 2.34 -7.40
N LYS A 221 19.30 2.98 -8.34
CA LYS A 221 19.49 2.79 -9.78
C LYS A 221 20.72 3.55 -10.24
N LEU A 222 21.58 2.89 -11.01
CA LEU A 222 22.84 3.42 -11.51
C LEU A 222 22.97 3.13 -13.01
N PRO A 223 23.59 4.04 -13.79
CA PRO A 223 23.92 3.73 -15.17
C PRO A 223 24.80 2.49 -15.29
N GLY A 224 24.59 1.66 -16.32
CA GLY A 224 25.28 0.37 -16.47
C GLY A 224 26.80 0.43 -16.62
N ASN A 225 27.33 1.60 -17.00
CA ASN A 225 28.76 1.84 -17.18
C ASN A 225 29.47 2.33 -15.90
N ILE A 226 28.78 2.42 -14.77
CA ILE A 226 29.39 2.77 -13.48
C ILE A 226 30.00 1.52 -12.86
N SER A 227 31.29 1.58 -12.52
CA SER A 227 31.98 0.48 -11.84
C SER A 227 31.60 0.39 -10.36
N ASP A 228 31.65 -0.82 -9.81
CA ASP A 228 31.32 -1.11 -8.41
C ASP A 228 32.11 -0.21 -7.43
N VAL A 229 33.41 -0.01 -7.67
CA VAL A 229 34.26 0.89 -6.88
C VAL A 229 33.67 2.31 -6.78
N GLN A 230 33.11 2.86 -7.86
CA GLN A 230 32.56 4.22 -7.88
C GLN A 230 31.22 4.34 -7.13
N THR A 231 30.55 3.22 -6.87
CA THR A 231 29.22 3.21 -6.24
C THR A 231 29.27 3.52 -4.75
N VAL A 232 30.38 3.18 -4.07
CA VAL A 232 30.55 3.42 -2.62
C VAL A 232 30.44 4.91 -2.29
N LYS A 233 31.03 5.80 -3.08
CA LYS A 233 30.91 7.25 -2.85
C LYS A 233 29.45 7.73 -2.88
N LYS A 234 28.64 7.16 -3.77
CA LYS A 234 27.21 7.47 -3.88
C LYS A 234 26.44 6.94 -2.67
N LEU A 235 26.76 5.71 -2.24
CA LEU A 235 26.20 5.12 -1.03
C LEU A 235 26.48 5.98 0.21
N LEU A 236 27.71 6.47 0.38
CA LEU A 236 28.10 7.32 1.51
C LEU A 236 27.30 8.63 1.53
N ALA A 237 27.13 9.27 0.37
CA ALA A 237 26.29 10.47 0.27
C ALA A 237 24.83 10.21 0.65
N ASP A 238 24.30 9.01 0.36
CA ASP A 238 22.95 8.63 0.79
C ASP A 238 22.89 8.29 2.29
N MET A 239 23.98 7.78 2.88
CA MET A 239 24.06 7.46 4.31
C MET A 239 23.98 8.69 5.21
N ASP A 240 24.51 9.82 4.76
CA ASP A 240 24.38 11.09 5.50
C ASP A 240 22.90 11.48 5.67
N PHE A 241 22.05 11.16 4.69
CA PHE A 241 20.60 11.37 4.76
C PHE A 241 19.92 10.44 5.77
N PHE A 242 20.44 9.22 5.91
CA PHE A 242 19.87 8.19 6.76
C PHE A 242 20.06 8.44 8.27
N THR A 243 20.95 9.37 8.67
CA THR A 243 21.18 9.80 10.06
C THR A 243 21.44 8.67 11.08
N TYR A 244 21.93 7.51 10.63
CA TYR A 244 22.24 6.39 11.53
C TYR A 244 23.66 6.50 12.07
N LYS A 245 23.79 6.51 13.41
CA LYS A 245 25.09 6.73 14.07
C LYS A 245 25.99 5.48 14.15
N LYS A 246 25.51 4.30 13.75
CA LYS A 246 26.20 3.02 14.00
C LYS A 246 26.06 2.00 12.86
N ILE A 247 26.26 2.42 11.62
CA ILE A 247 26.22 1.51 10.47
C ILE A 247 27.50 0.66 10.44
N LYS A 248 27.34 -0.64 10.18
CA LYS A 248 28.44 -1.57 9.89
C LYS A 248 28.26 -2.15 8.49
N LEU A 249 29.16 -1.86 7.56
CA LEU A 249 29.06 -2.34 6.17
C LEU A 249 29.82 -3.63 5.94
N VAL A 250 29.31 -4.46 5.05
CA VAL A 250 30.01 -5.63 4.50
C VAL A 250 29.97 -5.53 2.99
N MET A 251 31.14 -5.60 2.36
CA MET A 251 31.32 -5.45 0.91
C MET A 251 32.30 -6.48 0.37
N ASP A 252 32.12 -6.87 -0.88
CA ASP A 252 33.06 -7.72 -1.58
C ASP A 252 34.34 -6.97 -2.00
N ARG A 253 35.27 -7.70 -2.62
CA ARG A 253 36.54 -7.15 -3.13
C ARG A 253 36.40 -6.24 -4.36
N GLY A 254 35.27 -6.27 -5.04
CA GLY A 254 34.95 -5.42 -6.19
C GLY A 254 34.79 -3.95 -5.80
N PHE A 255 34.40 -3.68 -4.55
CA PHE A 255 34.25 -2.33 -4.01
C PHE A 255 35.55 -1.71 -3.47
N TYR A 256 36.63 -2.49 -3.37
CA TYR A 256 37.87 -2.04 -2.75
C TYR A 256 38.59 -0.97 -3.60
N SER A 257 38.90 0.15 -2.96
CA SER A 257 39.95 1.09 -3.40
C SER A 257 40.44 1.89 -2.19
N GLU A 258 41.67 2.37 -2.22
CA GLU A 258 42.21 3.24 -1.15
C GLU A 258 41.29 4.46 -0.90
N ALA A 259 40.78 5.06 -1.97
CA ALA A 259 39.84 6.18 -1.87
C ALA A 259 38.55 5.81 -1.14
N ASN A 260 38.01 4.60 -1.34
CA ASN A 260 36.81 4.14 -0.65
C ASN A 260 37.09 3.84 0.83
N ILE A 261 38.23 3.23 1.14
CA ILE A 261 38.67 3.00 2.53
C ILE A 261 38.77 4.34 3.27
N ASN A 262 39.47 5.31 2.69
CA ASN A 262 39.63 6.64 3.27
C ASN A 262 38.28 7.36 3.44
N ALA A 263 37.39 7.27 2.45
CA ALA A 263 36.05 7.86 2.54
C ALA A 263 35.22 7.22 3.67
N MET A 264 35.23 5.89 3.81
CA MET A 264 34.51 5.23 4.91
C MET A 264 35.05 5.62 6.30
N TYR A 265 36.37 5.79 6.43
CA TYR A 265 36.97 6.33 7.66
C TYR A 265 36.55 7.77 7.96
N GLN A 266 36.53 8.64 6.94
CA GLN A 266 36.09 10.04 7.09
C GLN A 266 34.61 10.15 7.51
N HIS A 267 33.75 9.24 7.03
CA HIS A 267 32.34 9.16 7.46
C HIS A 267 32.16 8.37 8.78
N HIS A 268 33.24 8.00 9.48
CA HIS A 268 33.22 7.27 10.75
C HIS A 268 32.44 5.94 10.70
N LEU A 269 32.46 5.25 9.56
CA LEU A 269 31.77 3.98 9.38
C LEU A 269 32.63 2.80 9.81
N LYS A 270 31.98 1.77 10.36
CA LYS A 270 32.60 0.45 10.53
C LYS A 270 32.37 -0.36 9.27
N PHE A 271 33.37 -1.09 8.81
CA PHE A 271 33.23 -1.90 7.60
C PHE A 271 34.08 -3.17 7.64
N LEU A 272 33.62 -4.18 6.90
CA LEU A 272 34.38 -5.35 6.47
C LEU A 272 34.37 -5.33 4.94
N ILE A 273 35.55 -5.43 4.33
CA ILE A 273 35.68 -5.40 2.88
C ILE A 273 36.73 -6.40 2.42
N GLY A 274 36.40 -7.17 1.38
CA GLY A 274 37.38 -8.03 0.74
C GLY A 274 38.47 -7.20 0.04
N VAL A 275 39.70 -7.69 0.03
CA VAL A 275 40.79 -7.09 -0.76
C VAL A 275 41.22 -8.03 -1.87
N LYS A 276 41.70 -7.48 -3.00
CA LYS A 276 42.24 -8.30 -4.09
C LYS A 276 43.62 -8.81 -3.70
N VAL A 277 43.83 -10.12 -3.80
CA VAL A 277 45.13 -10.78 -3.53
C VAL A 277 46.23 -10.29 -4.48
N THR A 278 45.87 -9.71 -5.63
CA THR A 278 46.83 -9.17 -6.60
C THR A 278 47.43 -7.81 -6.20
N LEU A 279 47.03 -7.23 -5.06
CA LEU A 279 47.58 -5.96 -4.59
C LEU A 279 48.97 -6.20 -3.99
N LYS A 280 49.95 -5.38 -4.37
CA LYS A 280 51.36 -5.54 -3.96
C LYS A 280 51.53 -5.69 -2.45
N TYR A 281 50.93 -4.79 -1.67
CA TYR A 281 51.03 -4.83 -0.20
C TYR A 281 50.36 -6.08 0.40
N VAL A 282 49.32 -6.63 -0.24
CA VAL A 282 48.68 -7.88 0.21
C VAL A 282 49.59 -9.06 -0.09
N GLN A 283 50.22 -9.09 -1.26
CA GLN A 283 51.17 -10.14 -1.64
C GLN A 283 52.39 -10.15 -0.71
N GLU A 284 52.95 -8.99 -0.40
CA GLU A 284 54.08 -8.84 0.53
C GLU A 284 53.76 -9.43 1.91
N GLU A 285 52.59 -9.10 2.48
CA GLU A 285 52.14 -9.65 3.77
C GLU A 285 51.87 -11.16 3.71
N LEU A 286 51.26 -11.65 2.62
CA LEU A 286 51.02 -13.08 2.43
C LEU A 286 52.33 -13.87 2.28
N GLU A 287 53.32 -13.33 1.56
CA GLU A 287 54.65 -13.94 1.42
C GLU A 287 55.41 -13.96 2.73
N SER A 288 55.33 -12.87 3.51
CA SER A 288 55.92 -12.77 4.86
C SER A 288 55.31 -13.79 5.83
N ALA A 289 54.00 -14.00 5.77
CA ALA A 289 53.27 -14.95 6.60
C ALA A 289 53.40 -16.42 6.13
N ARG A 290 53.84 -16.66 4.89
CA ARG A 290 53.92 -17.99 4.26
C ARG A 290 54.69 -19.05 5.05
N PRO A 291 55.76 -18.75 5.81
CA PRO A 291 56.43 -19.75 6.64
C PRO A 291 55.58 -20.27 7.82
N GLN A 292 54.48 -19.60 8.16
CA GLN A 292 53.60 -19.90 9.30
C GLN A 292 52.24 -20.49 8.88
N LEU A 293 51.99 -20.64 7.57
CA LEU A 293 50.79 -21.22 6.96
C LEU A 293 51.11 -22.58 6.34
#